data_AF-A0A946NBV5-F1
#
_entry.id   AF-A0A946NBV5-F1
#
_cell.length_a   1.000
_cell.length_b   1.000
_cell.length_c   1.000
_cell.angle_alpha   90.00
_cell.angle_beta   90.00
_cell.angle_gamma   90.00
#
_symmetry.space_group_name_H-M   'P 1'
#
loop_
_entity.id
_entity.type
_entity.pdbx_description
1 polymer ?
#
loop_
_entity_poly.entity_id
_entity_poly.type
_entity_poly.pdbx_seq_one_letter_code
_entity_poly.pdbx_strand_id
1 'polypeptide(L)'
;MITTPLSEQDTTLLDRAVALAQKGLFTTKPNPRVGCVIAREGKIIGEGWHVRAGQVHAEIAALIAADHDVRGADVFVSLEPCSHHGKTGPCATALIDAGVARVVISMLDPNPEVSGRGVEMLRQAGIQVLISDNPEQARMINSGFCLRMEKGRPLVRLKIAATLDGRTAASDGSSQWITGDSARKDVHTLRAMSCALITGIGTIRADNPRLNARVDSDVEQPLRVVVEGYHVVPPDAAIFNEAGRVLLVGPRSLPSRKEVPPGAEYLSVDSHHEKLDLGQLIKRLADQGCNEVLVEAGPTLAGAFVSAGLVDEIWIYQSPDIIGESGRGMFVMPGIKSIQEKISFELIDSRPVGGDVRSIYLPREKGL
;
A
#
# COMPACT_ATOMS: atom_id res chain seq x y z
N MET A 1 0.00 26.42 17.02
CA MET A 1 -1.44 26.43 16.67
C MET A 1 -2.20 25.95 17.90
N ILE A 2 -3.21 26.70 18.34
CA ILE A 2 -4.07 26.25 19.43
C ILE A 2 -5.04 25.25 18.81
N THR A 3 -4.87 23.96 19.07
CA THR A 3 -5.81 22.92 18.69
C THR A 3 -6.99 22.99 19.64
N THR A 4 -8.14 23.46 19.16
CA THR A 4 -9.39 23.31 19.92
C THR A 4 -9.73 21.82 19.95
N PRO A 5 -9.91 21.22 21.14
CA PRO A 5 -10.27 19.81 21.24
C PRO A 5 -11.60 19.56 20.53
N LEU A 6 -11.65 18.50 19.73
CA LEU A 6 -12.86 18.09 19.02
C LEU A 6 -13.91 17.62 20.03
N SER A 7 -15.18 17.92 19.76
CA SER A 7 -16.28 17.35 20.53
C SER A 7 -16.42 15.84 20.24
N GLU A 8 -17.07 15.09 21.12
CA GLU A 8 -17.35 13.66 20.89
C GLU A 8 -18.13 13.42 19.58
N GLN A 9 -19.04 14.34 19.27
CA GLN A 9 -19.79 14.31 18.00
C GLN A 9 -18.88 14.58 16.80
N ASP A 10 -17.96 15.54 16.90
CA ASP A 10 -16.99 15.80 15.84
C ASP A 10 -16.10 14.58 15.57
N THR A 11 -15.61 13.93 16.64
CA THR A 11 -14.81 12.70 16.55
C THR A 11 -15.60 11.59 15.86
N THR A 12 -16.87 11.39 16.22
CA THR A 12 -17.72 10.36 15.60
C THR A 12 -17.92 10.57 14.10
N LEU A 13 -18.16 11.83 13.68
CA LEU A 13 -18.35 12.17 12.27
C LEU A 13 -17.03 12.10 11.49
N LEU A 14 -15.91 12.44 12.12
CA LEU A 14 -14.58 12.31 11.54
C LEU A 14 -14.17 10.85 11.37
N ASP A 15 -14.42 10.00 12.37
CA ASP A 15 -14.21 8.55 12.30
C ASP A 15 -15.06 7.93 11.19
N ARG A 16 -16.29 8.44 10.99
CA ARG A 16 -17.11 8.03 9.85
C ARG A 16 -16.49 8.41 8.51
N ALA A 17 -15.93 9.61 8.39
CA ALA A 17 -15.20 10.02 7.18
C ALA A 17 -13.97 9.12 6.92
N VAL A 18 -13.22 8.76 7.97
CA VAL A 18 -12.10 7.81 7.89
C VAL A 18 -12.59 6.42 7.47
N ALA A 19 -13.71 5.94 8.00
CA ALA A 19 -14.31 4.67 7.61
C ALA A 19 -14.77 4.66 6.14
N LEU A 20 -15.31 5.77 5.63
CA LEU A 20 -15.67 5.90 4.22
C LEU A 20 -14.45 5.79 3.29
N ALA A 21 -13.28 6.29 3.71
CA ALA A 21 -12.04 6.17 2.94
C ALA A 21 -11.66 4.70 2.65
N GLN A 22 -12.03 3.77 3.54
CA GLN A 22 -11.77 2.32 3.35
C GLN A 22 -12.50 1.75 2.12
N LYS A 23 -13.57 2.39 1.64
CA LYS A 23 -14.28 1.94 0.43
C LYS A 23 -13.45 2.11 -0.85
N GLY A 24 -12.43 2.98 -0.84
CA GLY A 24 -11.49 3.18 -1.95
C GLY A 24 -10.24 2.29 -1.88
N LEU A 25 -10.16 1.35 -0.92
CA LEU A 25 -8.93 0.62 -0.56
C LEU A 25 -8.22 -0.03 -1.76
N PHE A 26 -8.97 -0.56 -2.72
CA PHE A 26 -8.46 -1.34 -3.85
C PHE A 26 -8.38 -0.56 -5.18
N THR A 27 -8.90 0.67 -5.23
CA THR A 27 -9.19 1.37 -6.50
C THR A 27 -8.60 2.77 -6.59
N THR A 28 -8.25 3.43 -5.48
CA THR A 28 -7.79 4.84 -5.52
C THR A 28 -6.37 5.03 -6.04
N LYS A 29 -5.52 4.01 -5.93
CA LYS A 29 -4.10 4.09 -6.31
C LYS A 29 -3.92 4.67 -7.73
N PRO A 30 -3.02 5.65 -7.92
CA PRO A 30 -2.00 6.15 -6.98
C PRO A 30 -2.47 7.24 -5.99
N ASN A 31 -3.73 7.68 -6.06
CA ASN A 31 -4.28 8.71 -5.19
C ASN A 31 -4.49 8.18 -3.75
N PRO A 32 -4.47 9.06 -2.73
CA PRO A 32 -4.82 8.68 -1.37
C PRO A 32 -6.29 8.24 -1.27
N ARG A 33 -6.57 7.45 -0.25
CA ARG A 33 -7.91 7.04 0.14
C ARG A 33 -8.47 8.16 1.03
N VAL A 34 -9.54 8.79 0.58
CA VAL A 34 -10.17 9.91 1.28
C VAL A 34 -11.66 9.65 1.42
N GLY A 35 -12.21 9.95 2.59
CA GLY A 35 -13.63 9.99 2.85
C GLY A 35 -14.04 11.34 3.41
N CYS A 36 -15.30 11.70 3.18
CA CYS A 36 -15.87 12.99 3.55
C CYS A 36 -17.32 12.81 3.99
N VAL A 37 -17.70 13.52 5.05
CA VAL A 37 -19.05 13.59 5.61
C VAL A 37 -19.45 15.06 5.70
N ILE A 38 -20.65 15.40 5.27
CA ILE A 38 -21.26 16.71 5.46
C ILE A 38 -22.39 16.55 6.47
N ALA A 39 -22.40 17.37 7.51
CA ALA A 39 -23.42 17.33 8.55
C ALA A 39 -23.98 18.70 8.89
N ARG A 40 -25.26 18.76 9.24
CA ARG A 40 -25.89 19.95 9.82
C ARG A 40 -26.53 19.56 11.15
N GLU A 41 -26.25 20.34 12.19
CA GLU A 41 -26.76 20.07 13.55
C GLU A 41 -26.48 18.62 13.99
N GLY A 42 -25.31 18.10 13.61
CA GLY A 42 -24.90 16.74 13.92
C GLY A 42 -25.53 15.62 13.09
N LYS A 43 -26.44 15.94 12.16
CA LYS A 43 -27.05 14.97 11.26
C LYS A 43 -26.31 14.94 9.94
N ILE A 44 -25.93 13.75 9.49
CA ILE A 44 -25.31 13.55 8.18
C ILE A 44 -26.32 13.87 7.09
N ILE A 45 -25.95 14.77 6.19
CA ILE A 45 -26.73 15.15 5.00
C ILE A 45 -26.03 14.77 3.71
N GLY A 46 -24.74 14.39 3.75
CA GLY A 46 -24.00 13.92 2.57
C GLY A 46 -22.80 13.07 2.96
N GLU A 47 -22.52 12.02 2.19
CA GLU A 47 -21.36 11.15 2.37
C GLU A 47 -20.67 10.91 1.03
N GLY A 48 -19.33 10.91 1.04
CA GLY A 48 -18.53 10.70 -0.16
C GLY A 48 -17.19 10.05 0.15
N TRP A 49 -16.64 9.37 -0.84
CA TRP A 49 -15.26 8.87 -0.81
C TRP A 49 -14.66 8.96 -2.20
N HIS A 50 -13.33 9.04 -2.26
CA HIS A 50 -12.64 8.96 -3.54
C HIS A 50 -12.68 7.51 -4.04
N VAL A 51 -13.35 7.28 -5.17
CA VAL A 51 -13.54 5.93 -5.71
C VAL A 51 -12.31 5.48 -6.50
N ARG A 52 -11.77 6.31 -7.38
CA ARG A 52 -10.67 5.95 -8.29
C ARG A 52 -9.93 7.19 -8.78
N ALA A 53 -8.63 7.05 -9.04
CA ALA A 53 -7.83 8.08 -9.67
C ALA A 53 -8.49 8.63 -10.95
N GLY A 54 -8.54 9.96 -11.07
CA GLY A 54 -9.17 10.66 -12.20
C GLY A 54 -10.67 10.89 -12.06
N GLN A 55 -11.34 10.29 -11.07
CA GLN A 55 -12.71 10.64 -10.69
C GLN A 55 -12.74 11.74 -9.63
N VAL A 56 -13.94 12.21 -9.29
CA VAL A 56 -14.15 13.24 -8.28
C VAL A 56 -13.59 12.82 -6.91
N HIS A 57 -13.12 13.80 -6.14
CA HIS A 57 -12.62 13.59 -4.78
C HIS A 57 -13.78 13.41 -3.79
N ALA A 58 -13.45 13.00 -2.57
CA ALA A 58 -14.43 12.65 -1.54
C ALA A 58 -15.36 13.83 -1.18
N GLU A 59 -14.80 15.03 -1.10
CA GLU A 59 -15.51 16.27 -0.77
C GLU A 59 -16.55 16.60 -1.85
N ILE A 60 -16.16 16.49 -3.12
CA ILE A 60 -17.06 16.69 -4.25
C ILE A 60 -18.13 15.59 -4.28
N ALA A 61 -17.77 14.35 -4.03
CA ALA A 61 -18.71 13.24 -3.95
C ALA A 61 -19.75 13.46 -2.83
N ALA A 62 -19.32 13.94 -1.66
CA ALA A 62 -20.20 14.23 -0.54
C ALA A 62 -21.12 15.42 -0.82
N LEU A 63 -20.63 16.47 -1.51
CA LEU A 63 -21.45 17.59 -1.97
C LEU A 63 -22.51 17.15 -2.98
N ILE A 64 -22.16 16.28 -3.94
CA ILE A 64 -23.11 15.75 -4.92
C ILE A 64 -24.16 14.84 -4.26
N ALA A 65 -23.73 14.03 -3.29
CA ALA A 65 -24.60 13.13 -2.55
C ALA A 65 -25.46 13.84 -1.50
N ALA A 66 -25.24 15.14 -1.26
CA ALA A 66 -25.98 15.87 -0.25
C ALA A 66 -27.46 15.95 -0.63
N ASP A 67 -28.33 15.55 0.29
CA ASP A 67 -29.79 15.54 0.08
C ASP A 67 -30.48 16.85 0.50
N HIS A 68 -29.71 17.80 1.05
CA HIS A 68 -30.15 19.13 1.49
C HIS A 68 -29.14 20.23 1.11
N ASP A 69 -29.54 21.49 1.24
CA ASP A 69 -28.62 22.64 1.10
C ASP A 69 -27.48 22.55 2.13
N VAL A 70 -26.24 22.56 1.66
CA VAL A 70 -25.01 22.43 2.45
C VAL A 70 -24.49 23.77 3.00
N ARG A 71 -25.10 24.90 2.63
CA ARG A 71 -24.64 26.23 3.06
C ARG A 71 -24.66 26.40 4.59
N GLY A 72 -23.51 26.65 5.19
CA GLY A 72 -23.37 26.74 6.65
C GLY A 72 -23.36 25.40 7.37
N ALA A 73 -23.22 24.28 6.64
CA ALA A 73 -23.00 22.95 7.24
C ALA A 73 -21.54 22.77 7.69
N ASP A 74 -21.31 21.72 8.48
CA ASP A 74 -19.99 21.24 8.89
C ASP A 74 -19.52 20.13 7.94
N VAL A 75 -18.22 20.12 7.63
CA VAL A 75 -17.58 19.09 6.79
C VAL A 75 -16.51 18.37 7.58
N PHE A 76 -16.51 17.04 7.54
CA PHE A 76 -15.53 16.18 8.17
C PHE A 76 -14.80 15.40 7.09
N VAL A 77 -13.48 15.54 7.01
CA VAL A 77 -12.69 14.96 5.92
C VAL A 77 -11.46 14.26 6.46
N SER A 78 -11.16 13.08 5.93
CA SER A 78 -10.06 12.24 6.43
C SER A 78 -8.66 12.75 6.03
N LEU A 79 -8.55 13.66 5.06
CA LEU A 79 -7.30 14.23 4.58
C LEU A 79 -7.53 15.71 4.23
N GLU A 80 -6.52 16.56 4.36
CA GLU A 80 -6.58 17.97 3.95
C GLU A 80 -7.15 18.14 2.53
N PRO A 81 -8.17 19.00 2.34
CA PRO A 81 -8.71 19.28 1.01
C PRO A 81 -7.68 19.88 0.07
N CYS A 82 -7.62 19.37 -1.17
CA CYS A 82 -6.60 19.81 -2.11
C CYS A 82 -6.75 21.30 -2.49
N SER A 83 -5.60 21.96 -2.65
CA SER A 83 -5.46 23.38 -3.03
C SER A 83 -5.02 23.60 -4.48
N HIS A 84 -4.61 22.55 -5.18
CA HIS A 84 -4.10 22.61 -6.54
C HIS A 84 -5.19 22.33 -7.59
N HIS A 85 -5.07 22.95 -8.76
CA HIS A 85 -5.96 22.70 -9.90
C HIS A 85 -5.57 21.40 -10.59
N GLY A 86 -6.37 20.36 -10.41
CA GLY A 86 -6.27 19.10 -11.16
C GLY A 86 -7.16 19.12 -12.41
N LYS A 87 -7.64 17.93 -12.83
CA LYS A 87 -8.69 17.82 -13.87
C LYS A 87 -10.06 18.30 -13.39
N THR A 88 -10.31 18.17 -12.08
CA THR A 88 -11.38 18.85 -11.35
C THR A 88 -10.77 20.02 -10.58
N GLY A 89 -11.52 21.10 -10.38
CA GLY A 89 -11.05 22.23 -9.55
C GLY A 89 -10.67 21.80 -8.12
N PRO A 90 -9.92 22.63 -7.37
CA PRO A 90 -9.49 22.30 -6.02
C PRO A 90 -10.67 22.12 -5.06
N CYS A 91 -10.60 21.11 -4.20
CA CYS A 91 -11.69 20.79 -3.27
C CYS A 91 -11.90 21.90 -2.24
N ALA A 92 -10.84 22.58 -1.82
CA ALA A 92 -10.94 23.75 -0.95
C ALA A 92 -11.85 24.84 -1.57
N THR A 93 -11.70 25.13 -2.87
CA THR A 93 -12.56 26.09 -3.57
C THR A 93 -14.00 25.61 -3.67
N ALA A 94 -14.23 24.33 -3.97
CA ALA A 94 -15.58 23.78 -4.02
C ALA A 94 -16.32 23.88 -2.67
N LEU A 95 -15.61 23.68 -1.56
CA LEU A 95 -16.16 23.86 -0.21
C LEU A 95 -16.46 25.35 0.09
N ILE A 96 -15.59 26.26 -0.37
CA ILE A 96 -15.81 27.72 -0.27
C ILE A 96 -17.05 28.13 -1.06
N ASP A 97 -17.17 27.70 -2.31
CA ASP A 97 -18.29 28.02 -3.18
C ASP A 97 -19.61 27.43 -2.65
N ALA A 98 -19.56 26.26 -2.02
CA ALA A 98 -20.69 25.66 -1.32
C ALA A 98 -21.11 26.44 -0.06
N GLY A 99 -20.25 27.32 0.45
CA GLY A 99 -20.53 28.19 1.60
C GLY A 99 -20.66 27.42 2.90
N VAL A 100 -19.88 26.35 3.11
CA VAL A 100 -19.86 25.59 4.37
C VAL A 100 -19.34 26.45 5.52
N ALA A 101 -19.80 26.20 6.76
CA ALA A 101 -19.40 27.01 7.91
C ALA A 101 -18.05 26.56 8.51
N ARG A 102 -17.83 25.25 8.55
CA ARG A 102 -16.71 24.64 9.28
C ARG A 102 -16.19 23.40 8.58
N VAL A 103 -14.88 23.18 8.64
CA VAL A 103 -14.20 22.00 8.13
C VAL A 103 -13.34 21.39 9.23
N VAL A 104 -13.52 20.11 9.50
CA VAL A 104 -12.78 19.30 10.48
C VAL A 104 -11.95 18.26 9.71
N ILE A 105 -10.64 18.28 9.90
CA ILE A 105 -9.68 17.51 9.12
C ILE A 105 -8.97 16.49 10.02
N SER A 106 -8.92 15.22 9.60
CA SER A 106 -8.23 14.17 10.38
C SER A 106 -6.71 14.26 10.28
N MET A 107 -6.15 14.39 9.08
CA MET A 107 -4.72 14.60 8.88
C MET A 107 -4.44 15.66 7.81
N LEU A 108 -3.34 16.40 7.99
CA LEU A 108 -2.82 17.29 6.96
C LEU A 108 -2.23 16.51 5.78
N ASP A 109 -2.10 17.17 4.62
CA ASP A 109 -1.40 16.56 3.49
C ASP A 109 0.06 16.24 3.91
N PRO A 110 0.52 14.99 3.75
CA PRO A 110 1.87 14.60 4.15
C PRO A 110 2.94 15.14 3.21
N ASN A 111 2.59 15.65 2.02
CA ASN A 111 3.54 16.29 1.12
C ASN A 111 3.93 17.69 1.65
N PRO A 112 5.19 17.90 2.06
CA PRO A 112 5.66 19.16 2.64
C PRO A 112 5.49 20.36 1.70
N GLU A 113 5.42 20.13 0.39
CA GLU A 113 5.25 21.20 -0.59
C GLU A 113 3.84 21.78 -0.57
N VAL A 114 2.82 21.01 -0.20
CA VAL A 114 1.39 21.41 -0.28
C VAL A 114 0.69 21.46 1.07
N SER A 115 1.26 20.82 2.10
CA SER A 115 0.71 20.75 3.45
C SER A 115 0.30 22.13 3.98
N GLY A 116 -0.93 22.23 4.48
CA GLY A 116 -1.51 23.44 5.06
C GLY A 116 -2.04 24.47 4.06
N ARG A 117 -1.79 24.33 2.75
CA ARG A 117 -2.29 25.29 1.75
C ARG A 117 -3.82 25.24 1.63
N GLY A 118 -4.43 24.06 1.69
CA GLY A 118 -5.88 23.92 1.64
C GLY A 118 -6.54 24.48 2.90
N VAL A 119 -5.92 24.23 4.06
CA VAL A 119 -6.33 24.82 5.34
C VAL A 119 -6.31 26.34 5.29
N GLU A 120 -5.24 26.92 4.76
CA GLU A 120 -5.09 28.38 4.65
C GLU A 120 -6.14 28.99 3.71
N MET A 121 -6.39 28.37 2.55
CA MET A 121 -7.43 28.82 1.62
C MET A 121 -8.82 28.88 2.29
N LEU A 122 -9.19 27.84 3.05
CA LEU A 122 -10.46 27.78 3.77
C LEU A 122 -10.54 28.88 4.84
N ARG A 123 -9.48 29.07 5.63
CA ARG A 123 -9.43 30.11 6.66
C ARG A 123 -9.53 31.52 6.08
N GLN A 124 -8.86 31.80 4.97
CA GLN A 124 -8.92 33.10 4.28
C GLN A 124 -10.32 33.41 3.74
N ALA A 125 -11.09 32.39 3.39
CA ALA A 125 -12.49 32.53 2.99
C ALA A 125 -13.46 32.69 4.19
N GLY A 126 -12.95 32.72 5.42
CA GLY A 126 -13.75 32.88 6.64
C GLY A 126 -14.34 31.58 7.19
N ILE A 127 -13.95 30.42 6.65
CA ILE A 127 -14.41 29.10 7.13
C ILE A 127 -13.62 28.70 8.37
N GLN A 128 -14.32 28.22 9.40
CA GLN A 128 -13.66 27.70 10.59
C GLN A 128 -12.98 26.35 10.26
N VAL A 129 -11.68 26.21 10.54
CA VAL A 129 -10.95 24.96 10.29
C VAL A 129 -10.37 24.39 11.57
N LEU A 130 -10.76 23.15 11.90
CA LEU A 130 -10.22 22.34 12.99
C LEU A 130 -9.43 21.17 12.43
N ILE A 131 -8.33 20.82 13.08
CA ILE A 131 -7.47 19.69 12.71
C ILE A 131 -7.39 18.77 13.93
N SER A 132 -7.64 17.48 13.73
CA SER A 132 -7.54 16.47 14.77
C SER A 132 -6.12 16.37 15.33
N ASP A 133 -6.01 16.15 16.63
CA ASP A 133 -4.77 15.80 17.32
C ASP A 133 -4.45 14.29 17.26
N ASN A 134 -5.37 13.47 16.76
CA ASN A 134 -5.21 12.04 16.57
C ASN A 134 -5.36 11.63 15.08
N PRO A 135 -4.34 11.84 14.24
CA PRO A 135 -4.37 11.50 12.82
C PRO A 135 -4.13 10.01 12.53
N GLU A 136 -3.95 9.16 13.55
CA GLU A 136 -3.39 7.82 13.40
C GLU A 136 -4.19 6.94 12.45
N GLN A 137 -5.52 6.93 12.56
CA GLN A 137 -6.36 6.09 11.70
C GLN A 137 -6.31 6.53 10.23
N ALA A 138 -6.36 7.84 9.96
CA ALA A 138 -6.26 8.37 8.60
C ALA A 138 -4.88 8.11 7.99
N ARG A 139 -3.82 8.25 8.80
CA ARG A 139 -2.45 7.90 8.39
C ARG A 139 -2.31 6.42 8.11
N MET A 140 -2.89 5.55 8.93
CA MET A 140 -2.84 4.09 8.75
C MET A 140 -3.52 3.64 7.45
N ILE A 141 -4.67 4.23 7.10
CA ILE A 141 -5.34 3.94 5.81
C ILE A 141 -4.46 4.37 4.62
N ASN A 142 -3.60 5.37 4.81
CA ASN A 142 -2.75 5.95 3.77
C ASN A 142 -1.25 5.73 4.00
N SER A 143 -0.82 4.73 4.79
CA SER A 143 0.58 4.58 5.23
C SER A 143 1.58 4.64 4.07
N GLY A 144 1.29 3.95 2.97
CA GLY A 144 2.13 3.99 1.78
C GLY A 144 2.16 5.34 1.05
N PHE A 145 1.03 6.07 1.04
CA PHE A 145 0.98 7.42 0.47
C PHE A 145 1.77 8.41 1.33
N CYS A 146 1.57 8.38 2.64
CA CYS A 146 2.32 9.18 3.61
C CYS A 146 3.83 8.94 3.44
N LEU A 147 4.25 7.68 3.43
CA LEU A 147 5.66 7.32 3.30
C LEU A 147 6.26 7.78 1.97
N ARG A 148 5.50 7.68 0.86
CA ARG A 148 5.95 8.17 -0.44
C ARG A 148 6.11 9.68 -0.46
N MET A 149 5.16 10.42 0.11
CA MET A 149 5.22 11.89 0.16
C MET A 149 6.34 12.40 1.09
N GLU A 150 6.57 11.73 2.22
CA GLU A 150 7.52 12.17 3.24
C GLU A 150 8.96 11.68 2.99
N LYS A 151 9.12 10.49 2.41
CA LYS A 151 10.41 9.80 2.27
C LYS A 151 10.75 9.40 0.83
N GLY A 152 9.88 9.67 -0.13
CA GLY A 152 10.14 9.38 -1.55
C GLY A 152 10.19 7.89 -1.90
N ARG A 153 9.60 7.02 -1.08
CA ARG A 153 9.54 5.57 -1.32
C ARG A 153 8.19 4.96 -0.93
N PRO A 154 7.74 3.87 -1.60
CA PRO A 154 6.56 3.14 -1.16
C PRO A 154 6.77 2.46 0.20
N LEU A 155 5.65 2.08 0.81
CA LEU A 155 5.61 1.07 1.87
C LEU A 155 5.78 -0.32 1.25
N VAL A 156 6.72 -1.11 1.78
CA VAL A 156 7.06 -2.44 1.28
C VAL A 156 6.62 -3.50 2.29
N ARG A 157 5.64 -4.31 1.89
CA ARG A 157 5.21 -5.51 2.62
C ARG A 157 5.90 -6.74 2.06
N LEU A 158 6.54 -7.54 2.90
CA LEU A 158 7.07 -8.84 2.53
C LEU A 158 6.11 -9.93 3.02
N LYS A 159 5.48 -10.66 2.09
CA LYS A 159 4.61 -11.78 2.43
C LYS A 159 5.35 -13.10 2.30
N ILE A 160 5.18 -13.95 3.30
CA ILE A 160 5.77 -15.30 3.37
C ILE A 160 4.65 -16.28 3.73
N ALA A 161 4.65 -17.44 3.08
CA ALA A 161 3.85 -18.60 3.48
C ALA A 161 4.81 -19.70 3.89
N ALA A 162 4.69 -20.23 5.10
CA ALA A 162 5.61 -21.21 5.65
C ALA A 162 4.89 -22.24 6.52
N THR A 163 5.53 -23.38 6.75
CA THR A 163 5.13 -24.37 7.75
C THR A 163 5.46 -23.92 9.17
N LEU A 164 5.00 -24.67 10.18
CA LEU A 164 5.25 -24.39 11.60
C LEU A 164 6.75 -24.30 11.93
N ASP A 165 7.56 -25.10 11.25
CA ASP A 165 9.03 -25.12 11.37
C ASP A 165 9.75 -24.17 10.38
N GLY A 166 9.01 -23.23 9.77
CA GLY A 166 9.56 -22.13 8.98
C GLY A 166 10.04 -22.52 7.58
N ARG A 167 9.39 -23.50 6.94
CA ARG A 167 9.76 -23.97 5.59
C ARG A 167 8.78 -23.50 4.52
N THR A 168 9.31 -23.10 3.36
CA THR A 168 8.57 -22.53 2.22
C THR A 168 8.47 -23.47 1.03
N ALA A 169 9.16 -24.61 1.08
CA ALA A 169 9.07 -25.72 0.13
C ALA A 169 9.74 -26.96 0.73
N ALA A 170 9.39 -28.15 0.22
CA ALA A 170 10.15 -29.36 0.45
C ALA A 170 11.53 -29.31 -0.25
N SER A 171 12.37 -30.32 0.01
CA SER A 171 13.74 -30.39 -0.51
C SER A 171 13.79 -30.48 -2.05
N ASP A 172 12.80 -31.12 -2.66
CA ASP A 172 12.61 -31.19 -4.12
C ASP A 172 12.08 -29.89 -4.74
N GLY A 173 11.70 -28.91 -3.91
CA GLY A 173 11.17 -27.62 -4.33
C GLY A 173 9.65 -27.56 -4.46
N SER A 174 8.92 -28.65 -4.19
CA SER A 174 7.47 -28.62 -4.13
C SER A 174 6.96 -27.75 -2.97
N SER A 175 5.96 -26.91 -3.24
CA SER A 175 5.48 -25.87 -2.31
C SER A 175 3.96 -25.62 -2.38
N GLN A 176 3.26 -26.27 -3.33
CA GLN A 176 1.83 -26.11 -3.53
C GLN A 176 1.06 -27.26 -2.85
N TRP A 177 0.25 -27.02 -1.83
CA TRP A 177 0.00 -25.76 -1.11
C TRP A 177 0.42 -25.90 0.35
N ILE A 178 1.24 -24.97 0.84
CA ILE A 178 1.60 -24.88 2.26
C ILE A 178 0.43 -24.35 3.10
N THR A 179 -0.18 -23.24 2.68
CA THR A 179 -1.28 -22.60 3.43
C THR A 179 -2.63 -22.84 2.78
N GLY A 180 -3.68 -22.88 3.60
CA GLY A 180 -5.05 -23.14 3.20
C GLY A 180 -5.73 -22.00 2.44
N ASP A 181 -6.95 -22.27 1.99
CA ASP A 181 -7.73 -21.40 1.10
C ASP A 181 -8.03 -20.03 1.74
N SER A 182 -8.32 -20.01 3.04
CA SER A 182 -8.56 -18.78 3.80
C SER A 182 -7.35 -17.85 3.81
N ALA A 183 -6.15 -18.38 4.04
CA ALA A 183 -4.92 -17.61 3.96
C ALA A 183 -4.67 -17.09 2.53
N ARG A 184 -4.92 -17.92 1.50
CA ARG A 184 -4.79 -17.49 0.10
C ARG A 184 -5.82 -16.41 -0.27
N LYS A 185 -7.04 -16.44 0.29
CA LYS A 185 -8.03 -15.37 0.14
C LYS A 185 -7.57 -14.07 0.81
N ASP A 186 -6.98 -14.12 2.00
CA ASP A 186 -6.44 -12.94 2.68
C ASP A 186 -5.26 -12.32 1.89
N VAL A 187 -4.41 -13.14 1.28
CA VAL A 187 -3.34 -12.67 0.38
C VAL A 187 -3.91 -11.93 -0.84
N HIS A 188 -5.08 -12.30 -1.35
CA HIS A 188 -5.71 -11.55 -2.43
C HIS A 188 -6.13 -10.14 -2.03
N THR A 189 -6.50 -9.92 -0.76
CA THR A 189 -6.71 -8.59 -0.20
C THR A 189 -5.42 -7.77 -0.21
N LEU A 190 -4.29 -8.36 0.23
CA LEU A 190 -2.97 -7.71 0.17
C LEU A 190 -2.58 -7.32 -1.26
N ARG A 191 -2.83 -8.21 -2.22
CA ARG A 191 -2.57 -7.93 -3.64
C ARG A 191 -3.44 -6.79 -4.16
N ALA A 192 -4.71 -6.73 -3.77
CA ALA A 192 -5.65 -5.67 -4.18
C ALA A 192 -5.26 -4.29 -3.61
N MET A 193 -4.74 -4.25 -2.38
CA MET A 193 -4.25 -3.02 -1.74
C MET A 193 -2.99 -2.46 -2.41
N SER A 194 -2.17 -3.34 -2.99
CA SER A 194 -0.84 -3.01 -3.49
C SER A 194 -0.88 -2.36 -4.87
N CYS A 195 0.05 -1.44 -5.11
CA CYS A 195 0.30 -0.84 -6.41
C CYS A 195 1.14 -1.77 -7.29
N ALA A 196 2.05 -2.54 -6.69
CA ALA A 196 2.88 -3.50 -7.39
C ALA A 196 3.09 -4.78 -6.59
N LEU A 197 3.20 -5.91 -7.29
CA LEU A 197 3.62 -7.21 -6.74
C LEU A 197 5.01 -7.54 -7.26
N ILE A 198 5.98 -7.72 -6.37
CA ILE A 198 7.35 -8.11 -6.73
C ILE A 198 7.52 -9.61 -6.49
N THR A 199 8.01 -10.32 -7.49
CA THR A 199 8.47 -11.70 -7.37
C THR A 199 9.83 -11.91 -8.03
N GLY A 200 10.42 -13.08 -7.84
CA GLY A 200 11.65 -13.48 -8.53
C GLY A 200 11.39 -14.49 -9.66
N ILE A 201 12.28 -14.55 -10.64
CA ILE A 201 12.25 -15.55 -11.72
C ILE A 201 12.15 -17.00 -11.21
N GLY A 202 12.76 -17.32 -10.07
CA GLY A 202 12.68 -18.64 -9.46
C GLY A 202 11.24 -19.05 -9.13
N THR A 203 10.44 -18.12 -8.59
CA THR A 203 9.01 -18.33 -8.33
C THR A 203 8.24 -18.47 -9.63
N ILE A 204 8.56 -17.68 -10.66
CA ILE A 204 7.92 -17.84 -11.98
C ILE A 204 8.14 -19.23 -12.56
N ARG A 205 9.37 -19.74 -12.49
CA ARG A 205 9.72 -21.07 -13.03
C ARG A 205 9.12 -22.22 -12.23
N ALA A 206 9.05 -22.08 -10.91
CA ALA A 206 8.51 -23.13 -10.04
C ALA A 206 6.98 -23.20 -10.06
N ASP A 207 6.31 -22.04 -10.01
CA ASP A 207 4.87 -21.98 -9.73
C ASP A 207 4.03 -21.49 -10.92
N ASN A 208 4.67 -20.93 -11.95
CA ASN A 208 4.02 -20.24 -13.08
C ASN A 208 2.82 -19.37 -12.65
N PRO A 209 3.00 -18.43 -11.69
CA PRO A 209 1.89 -17.73 -11.07
C PRO A 209 1.37 -16.60 -11.97
N ARG A 210 0.08 -16.30 -11.83
CA ARG A 210 -0.59 -15.17 -12.49
C ARG A 210 -0.30 -13.81 -11.86
N LEU A 211 -0.05 -13.81 -10.54
CA LEU A 211 0.19 -12.62 -9.70
C LEU A 211 -0.84 -11.49 -9.91
N ASN A 212 -2.13 -11.82 -9.77
CA ASN A 212 -3.22 -10.86 -9.78
C ASN A 212 -4.02 -10.86 -8.47
N ALA A 213 -4.78 -9.78 -8.27
CA ALA A 213 -5.74 -9.64 -7.19
C ALA A 213 -7.09 -10.22 -7.62
N ARG A 214 -7.71 -11.04 -6.76
CA ARG A 214 -9.00 -11.70 -7.00
C ARG A 214 -9.84 -11.55 -5.74
N VAL A 215 -10.61 -10.48 -5.69
CA VAL A 215 -11.44 -10.09 -4.55
C VAL A 215 -12.88 -9.89 -4.99
N ASP A 216 -13.82 -9.98 -4.06
CA ASP A 216 -15.26 -9.82 -4.30
C ASP A 216 -15.66 -8.34 -4.40
N SER A 217 -14.86 -7.54 -5.12
CA SER A 217 -15.03 -6.09 -5.29
C SER A 217 -14.22 -5.60 -6.50
N ASP A 218 -14.53 -4.38 -6.95
CA ASP A 218 -13.75 -3.72 -8.00
C ASP A 218 -12.30 -3.47 -7.55
N VAL A 219 -11.36 -3.67 -8.46
CA VAL A 219 -9.93 -3.62 -8.14
C VAL A 219 -9.13 -3.08 -9.31
N GLU A 220 -8.30 -2.08 -9.03
CA GLU A 220 -7.23 -1.71 -9.94
C GLU A 220 -6.12 -2.77 -9.82
N GLN A 221 -5.82 -3.51 -10.89
CA GLN A 221 -4.84 -4.60 -10.80
C GLN A 221 -3.42 -4.05 -10.56
N PRO A 222 -2.63 -4.68 -9.66
CA PRO A 222 -1.27 -4.22 -9.39
C PRO A 222 -0.35 -4.43 -10.60
N LEU A 223 0.65 -3.56 -10.73
CA LEU A 223 1.80 -3.79 -11.60
C LEU A 223 2.51 -5.08 -11.16
N ARG A 224 2.82 -5.96 -12.11
CA ARG A 224 3.52 -7.20 -11.80
C ARG A 224 4.99 -7.05 -12.10
N VAL A 225 5.83 -7.16 -11.10
CA VAL A 225 7.27 -6.93 -11.18
C VAL A 225 8.00 -8.25 -11.02
N VAL A 226 8.81 -8.63 -12.00
CA VAL A 226 9.65 -9.83 -11.93
C VAL A 226 11.12 -9.44 -11.91
N VAL A 227 11.79 -9.78 -10.81
CA VAL A 227 13.24 -9.69 -10.68
C VAL A 227 13.85 -10.89 -11.40
N GLU A 228 14.28 -10.66 -12.65
CA GLU A 228 14.85 -11.69 -13.52
C GLU A 228 16.33 -11.94 -13.22
N GLY A 229 17.05 -10.92 -12.73
CA GLY A 229 18.50 -10.99 -12.59
C GLY A 229 19.16 -11.19 -13.95
N TYR A 230 20.00 -12.21 -14.08
CA TYR A 230 20.70 -12.57 -15.33
C TYR A 230 19.95 -13.64 -16.14
N HIS A 231 18.71 -13.94 -15.76
CA HIS A 231 17.88 -14.93 -16.43
C HIS A 231 16.79 -14.26 -17.27
N VAL A 232 16.08 -15.09 -18.05
CA VAL A 232 14.97 -14.66 -18.90
C VAL A 232 13.71 -15.36 -18.42
N VAL A 233 12.66 -14.61 -18.13
CA VAL A 233 11.30 -15.14 -17.91
C VAL A 233 10.82 -15.81 -19.20
N PRO A 234 10.34 -17.07 -19.12
CA PRO A 234 9.76 -17.77 -20.26
C PRO A 234 8.63 -16.94 -20.92
N PRO A 235 8.61 -16.81 -22.25
CA PRO A 235 7.63 -15.96 -22.94
C PRO A 235 6.17 -16.44 -22.79
N ASP A 236 5.98 -17.71 -22.42
CA ASP A 236 4.68 -18.36 -22.17
C ASP A 236 4.26 -18.35 -20.68
N ALA A 237 4.99 -17.63 -19.83
CA ALA A 237 4.65 -17.52 -18.40
C ALA A 237 3.24 -16.93 -18.22
N ALA A 238 2.46 -17.52 -17.30
CA ALA A 238 1.06 -17.17 -17.06
C ALA A 238 0.87 -15.70 -16.62
N ILE A 239 1.92 -15.08 -16.07
CA ILE A 239 1.93 -13.66 -15.74
C ILE A 239 1.71 -12.75 -16.96
N PHE A 240 2.05 -13.18 -18.18
CA PHE A 240 1.79 -12.39 -19.39
C PHE A 240 0.36 -12.54 -19.92
N ASN A 241 -0.41 -13.51 -19.41
CA ASN A 241 -1.76 -13.80 -19.89
C ASN A 241 -2.87 -13.04 -19.14
N GLU A 242 -2.55 -12.35 -18.06
CA GLU A 242 -3.55 -11.49 -17.38
C GLU A 242 -3.42 -10.04 -17.83
N ALA A 243 -4.54 -9.32 -17.75
CA ALA A 243 -4.59 -7.89 -17.98
C ALA A 243 -3.70 -7.11 -16.98
N GLY A 244 -3.14 -5.99 -17.45
CA GLY A 244 -2.28 -5.11 -16.66
C GLY A 244 -0.81 -5.21 -17.06
N ARG A 245 0.00 -4.27 -16.56
CA ARG A 245 1.41 -4.13 -16.95
C ARG A 245 2.28 -5.18 -16.25
N VAL A 246 3.36 -5.57 -16.92
CA VAL A 246 4.45 -6.38 -16.34
C VAL A 246 5.75 -5.59 -16.45
N LEU A 247 6.52 -5.51 -15.37
CA LEU A 247 7.84 -4.90 -15.32
C LEU A 247 8.88 -5.96 -15.03
N LEU A 248 9.79 -6.16 -15.96
CA LEU A 248 10.91 -7.07 -15.83
C LEU A 248 12.14 -6.29 -15.35
N VAL A 249 12.86 -6.84 -14.38
CA VAL A 249 13.98 -6.14 -13.73
C VAL A 249 15.26 -6.96 -13.85
N GLY A 250 16.29 -6.37 -14.45
CA GLY A 250 17.59 -7.01 -14.63
C GLY A 250 18.76 -6.01 -14.55
N PRO A 251 20.00 -6.48 -14.69
CA PRO A 251 21.19 -5.65 -14.50
C PRO A 251 21.45 -4.74 -15.70
N ARG A 252 21.94 -3.52 -15.45
CA ARG A 252 22.35 -2.57 -16.49
C ARG A 252 23.47 -3.09 -17.39
N SER A 253 24.30 -4.02 -16.90
CA SER A 253 25.33 -4.71 -17.68
C SER A 253 24.77 -5.65 -18.75
N LEU A 254 23.46 -5.94 -18.73
CA LEU A 254 22.73 -6.61 -19.80
C LEU A 254 21.67 -5.65 -20.37
N PRO A 255 22.06 -4.54 -21.04
CA PRO A 255 21.15 -3.44 -21.35
C PRO A 255 20.18 -3.71 -22.51
N SER A 256 20.13 -4.93 -23.04
CA SER A 256 19.22 -5.26 -24.13
C SER A 256 18.73 -6.70 -23.99
N ARG A 257 17.52 -6.87 -23.46
CA ARG A 257 16.69 -7.99 -23.87
C ARG A 257 16.27 -7.69 -25.32
N LYS A 258 16.71 -8.49 -26.28
CA LYS A 258 16.33 -8.32 -27.70
C LYS A 258 14.82 -8.45 -27.92
N GLU A 259 14.12 -9.15 -27.03
CA GLU A 259 12.68 -9.41 -27.11
C GLU A 259 12.03 -9.32 -25.73
N VAL A 260 11.57 -8.12 -25.36
CA VAL A 260 10.66 -7.94 -24.23
C VAL A 260 9.27 -8.43 -24.68
N PRO A 261 8.62 -9.36 -23.96
CA PRO A 261 7.29 -9.84 -24.34
C PRO A 261 6.29 -8.69 -24.52
N PRO A 262 5.34 -8.78 -25.46
CA PRO A 262 4.32 -7.76 -25.64
C PRO A 262 3.59 -7.45 -24.33
N GLY A 263 3.43 -6.16 -24.01
CA GLY A 263 2.78 -5.72 -22.77
C GLY A 263 3.69 -5.71 -21.53
N ALA A 264 4.95 -6.13 -21.66
CA ALA A 264 5.96 -5.98 -20.62
C ALA A 264 6.88 -4.78 -20.88
N GLU A 265 7.38 -4.20 -19.81
CA GLU A 265 8.43 -3.18 -19.77
C GLU A 265 9.68 -3.79 -19.14
N TYR A 266 10.85 -3.23 -19.46
CA TYR A 266 12.11 -3.65 -18.85
C TYR A 266 12.78 -2.49 -18.11
N LEU A 267 13.18 -2.75 -16.87
CA LEU A 267 13.95 -1.84 -16.02
C LEU A 267 15.34 -2.42 -15.77
N SER A 268 16.34 -1.71 -16.24
CA SER A 268 17.74 -1.96 -15.87
C SER A 268 18.06 -1.26 -14.56
N VAL A 269 18.61 -1.99 -13.58
CA VAL A 269 19.15 -1.45 -12.33
C VAL A 269 20.63 -1.79 -12.20
N ASP A 270 21.35 -1.08 -11.34
CA ASP A 270 22.75 -1.43 -11.06
C ASP A 270 22.85 -2.76 -10.31
N SER A 271 24.03 -3.37 -10.34
CA SER A 271 24.28 -4.65 -9.70
C SER A 271 25.67 -4.67 -9.08
N HIS A 272 25.77 -5.22 -7.87
CA HIS A 272 27.04 -5.43 -7.18
C HIS A 272 27.18 -6.91 -6.83
N HIS A 273 28.30 -7.53 -7.24
CA HIS A 273 28.54 -8.98 -7.08
C HIS A 273 27.34 -9.83 -7.54
N GLU A 274 26.82 -9.55 -8.73
CA GLU A 274 25.67 -10.23 -9.35
C GLU A 274 24.34 -10.10 -8.59
N LYS A 275 24.26 -9.20 -7.61
CA LYS A 275 23.01 -8.85 -6.91
C LYS A 275 22.51 -7.50 -7.37
N LEU A 276 21.25 -7.45 -7.80
CA LEU A 276 20.62 -6.21 -8.24
C LEU A 276 20.41 -5.24 -7.06
N ASP A 277 20.55 -3.95 -7.33
CA ASP A 277 20.19 -2.88 -6.41
C ASP A 277 18.65 -2.76 -6.34
N LEU A 278 18.08 -3.42 -5.33
CA LEU A 278 16.64 -3.38 -5.07
C LEU A 278 16.17 -1.99 -4.62
N GLY A 279 17.06 -1.14 -4.11
CA GLY A 279 16.73 0.24 -3.74
C GLY A 279 16.35 1.07 -4.97
N GLN A 280 17.05 0.88 -6.09
CA GLN A 280 16.68 1.52 -7.37
C GLN A 280 15.32 1.06 -7.89
N LEU A 281 14.99 -0.23 -7.73
CA LEU A 281 13.66 -0.74 -8.06
C LEU A 281 12.58 -0.05 -7.21
N ILE A 282 12.76 -0.01 -5.89
CA ILE A 282 11.80 0.62 -4.97
C ILE A 282 11.62 2.11 -5.27
N LYS A 283 12.72 2.84 -5.55
CA LYS A 283 12.67 4.24 -5.97
C LYS A 283 11.90 4.41 -7.28
N ARG A 284 12.19 3.57 -8.29
CA ARG A 284 11.50 3.62 -9.58
C ARG A 284 9.98 3.39 -9.44
N LEU A 285 9.56 2.50 -8.54
CA LEU A 285 8.14 2.29 -8.26
C LEU A 285 7.51 3.52 -7.59
N ALA A 286 8.23 4.18 -6.69
CA ALA A 286 7.79 5.45 -6.08
C ALA A 286 7.56 6.54 -7.13
N ASP A 287 8.52 6.70 -8.06
CA ASP A 287 8.46 7.67 -9.16
C ASP A 287 7.28 7.39 -10.11
N GLN A 288 6.84 6.13 -10.21
CA GLN A 288 5.65 5.72 -10.96
C GLN A 288 4.33 5.88 -10.18
N GLY A 289 4.38 6.41 -8.96
CA GLY A 289 3.19 6.65 -8.14
C GLY A 289 2.79 5.49 -7.22
N CYS A 290 3.60 4.44 -7.11
CA CYS A 290 3.28 3.31 -6.22
C CYS A 290 3.38 3.75 -4.75
N ASN A 291 2.26 3.70 -4.03
CA ASN A 291 2.21 3.95 -2.59
C ASN A 291 2.60 2.69 -1.79
N GLU A 292 2.15 1.52 -2.24
CA GLU A 292 2.31 0.25 -1.51
C GLU A 292 2.81 -0.84 -2.47
N VAL A 293 3.78 -1.63 -2.01
CA VAL A 293 4.39 -2.73 -2.76
C VAL A 293 4.30 -4.00 -1.92
N LEU A 294 3.91 -5.11 -2.55
CA LEU A 294 3.92 -6.43 -1.95
C LEU A 294 5.02 -7.27 -2.58
N VAL A 295 5.99 -7.72 -1.80
CA VAL A 295 6.96 -8.73 -2.20
C VAL A 295 6.39 -10.10 -1.86
N GLU A 296 6.10 -10.89 -2.89
CA GLU A 296 5.67 -12.28 -2.80
C GLU A 296 6.64 -13.14 -3.64
N ALA A 297 7.71 -13.61 -2.99
CA ALA A 297 8.84 -14.22 -3.67
C ALA A 297 9.46 -15.36 -2.86
N GLY A 298 10.29 -16.16 -3.54
CA GLY A 298 11.11 -17.19 -2.89
C GLY A 298 12.13 -16.62 -1.89
N PRO A 299 12.75 -17.51 -1.08
CA PRO A 299 13.48 -17.11 0.11
C PRO A 299 14.75 -16.29 -0.16
N THR A 300 15.36 -16.41 -1.34
CA THR A 300 16.51 -15.59 -1.75
C THR A 300 16.14 -14.13 -1.93
N LEU A 301 15.04 -13.84 -2.64
CA LEU A 301 14.61 -12.45 -2.84
C LEU A 301 14.04 -11.86 -1.54
N ALA A 302 13.28 -12.66 -0.77
CA ALA A 302 12.83 -12.27 0.57
C ALA A 302 14.01 -11.89 1.47
N GLY A 303 15.04 -12.72 1.53
CA GLY A 303 16.28 -12.46 2.29
C GLY A 303 17.05 -11.24 1.80
N ALA A 304 17.06 -10.97 0.48
CA ALA A 304 17.70 -9.78 -0.08
C ALA A 304 16.97 -8.49 0.34
N PHE A 305 15.64 -8.46 0.32
CA PHE A 305 14.86 -7.31 0.81
C PHE A 305 15.10 -7.03 2.30
N VAL A 306 15.11 -8.08 3.13
CA VAL A 306 15.40 -7.95 4.57
C VAL A 306 16.82 -7.48 4.82
N SER A 307 17.82 -8.06 4.13
CA SER A 307 19.23 -7.66 4.28
C SER A 307 19.49 -6.22 3.86
N ALA A 308 18.74 -5.72 2.88
CA ALA A 308 18.85 -4.35 2.38
C ALA A 308 18.09 -3.33 3.26
N GLY A 309 17.37 -3.76 4.31
CA GLY A 309 16.58 -2.86 5.14
C GLY A 309 15.42 -2.20 4.39
N LEU A 310 14.89 -2.87 3.35
CA LEU A 310 13.86 -2.33 2.46
C LEU A 310 12.44 -2.78 2.83
N VAL A 311 12.25 -3.49 3.95
CA VAL A 311 10.96 -4.04 4.36
C VAL A 311 10.39 -3.21 5.51
N ASP A 312 9.15 -2.75 5.35
CA ASP A 312 8.40 -2.04 6.39
C ASP A 312 7.51 -2.98 7.21
N GLU A 313 6.96 -4.01 6.57
CA GLU A 313 6.08 -5.00 7.20
C GLU A 313 6.44 -6.41 6.73
N ILE A 314 6.55 -7.37 7.66
CA ILE A 314 6.59 -8.80 7.32
C ILE A 314 5.25 -9.43 7.67
N TRP A 315 4.62 -10.06 6.70
CA TRP A 315 3.38 -10.81 6.83
C TRP A 315 3.68 -12.30 6.67
N ILE A 316 3.60 -13.07 7.76
CA ILE A 316 3.84 -14.51 7.75
C ILE A 316 2.50 -15.22 7.88
N TYR A 317 2.21 -16.10 6.92
CA TYR A 317 1.13 -17.07 6.99
C TYR A 317 1.75 -18.43 7.30
N GLN A 318 1.42 -18.97 8.47
CA GLN A 318 2.04 -20.18 9.00
C GLN A 318 1.02 -21.32 9.06
N SER A 319 1.28 -22.41 8.32
CA SER A 319 0.49 -23.63 8.40
C SER A 319 0.90 -24.46 9.64
N PRO A 320 0.03 -25.38 10.12
CA PRO A 320 0.34 -26.23 11.26
C PRO A 320 1.25 -27.43 10.90
N ASP A 321 1.69 -27.53 9.64
CA ASP A 321 2.48 -28.66 9.14
C ASP A 321 3.97 -28.52 9.48
N ILE A 322 4.72 -29.62 9.33
CA ILE A 322 6.17 -29.67 9.53
C ILE A 322 6.82 -30.38 8.34
N ILE A 323 7.85 -29.77 7.73
CA ILE A 323 8.60 -30.37 6.61
C ILE A 323 9.94 -30.95 7.07
N GLY A 324 10.57 -30.36 8.10
CA GLY A 324 11.88 -30.78 8.59
C GLY A 324 13.04 -30.01 7.95
N GLU A 325 14.26 -30.35 8.40
CA GLU A 325 15.45 -29.53 8.16
C GLU A 325 15.84 -29.33 6.69
N SER A 326 15.52 -30.32 5.85
CA SER A 326 15.82 -30.32 4.42
C SER A 326 14.90 -29.41 3.61
N GLY A 327 13.81 -28.92 4.21
CA GLY A 327 12.94 -27.92 3.61
C GLY A 327 13.65 -26.57 3.43
N ARG A 328 13.20 -25.79 2.46
CA ARG A 328 13.75 -24.45 2.20
C ARG A 328 13.27 -23.47 3.27
N GLY A 329 14.17 -22.79 3.97
CA GLY A 329 13.80 -21.80 4.99
C GLY A 329 13.07 -20.58 4.41
N MET A 330 12.52 -19.73 5.28
CA MET A 330 11.83 -18.48 4.89
C MET A 330 12.75 -17.44 4.23
N PHE A 331 14.02 -17.40 4.64
CA PHE A 331 14.99 -16.42 4.17
C PHE A 331 16.30 -17.11 3.80
N VAL A 332 16.87 -16.72 2.65
CA VAL A 332 18.25 -17.02 2.28
C VAL A 332 19.00 -15.69 2.25
N MET A 333 19.83 -15.48 3.26
CA MET A 333 20.60 -14.25 3.46
C MET A 333 21.91 -14.56 4.20
N PRO A 334 22.90 -13.64 4.20
CA PRO A 334 24.10 -13.83 4.99
C PRO A 334 23.75 -14.14 6.45
N GLY A 335 24.28 -15.25 6.97
CA GLY A 335 24.09 -15.62 8.36
C GLY A 335 24.74 -14.62 9.31
N ILE A 336 24.19 -14.52 10.52
CA ILE A 336 24.79 -13.76 11.61
C ILE A 336 25.81 -14.62 12.36
N LYS A 337 26.91 -14.04 12.82
CA LYS A 337 27.90 -14.73 13.65
C LYS A 337 27.51 -14.75 15.12
N SER A 338 26.76 -13.74 15.56
CA SER A 338 26.32 -13.60 16.95
C SER A 338 24.85 -13.19 17.04
N ILE A 339 24.16 -13.63 18.10
CA ILE A 339 22.73 -13.31 18.30
C ILE A 339 22.47 -11.80 18.45
N GLN A 340 23.48 -11.01 18.80
CA GLN A 340 23.41 -9.55 18.86
C GLN A 340 23.31 -8.89 17.48
N GLU A 341 23.70 -9.58 16.40
CA GLU A 341 23.59 -9.09 15.03
C GLU A 341 22.19 -9.34 14.43
N LYS A 342 21.28 -9.96 15.19
CA LYS A 342 19.93 -10.29 14.72
C LYS A 342 19.17 -9.04 14.26
N ILE A 343 18.43 -9.19 13.18
CA ILE A 343 17.45 -8.20 12.75
C ILE A 343 16.21 -8.39 13.64
N SER A 344 15.84 -7.35 14.38
CA SER A 344 14.76 -7.42 15.35
C SER A 344 13.47 -6.85 14.78
N PHE A 345 12.38 -7.54 15.06
CA PHE A 345 11.04 -7.13 14.67
C PHE A 345 10.12 -7.11 15.90
N GLU A 346 9.05 -6.34 15.82
CA GLU A 346 7.97 -6.28 16.79
C GLU A 346 6.70 -6.90 16.20
N LEU A 347 6.01 -7.73 16.98
CA LEU A 347 4.73 -8.31 16.59
C LEU A 347 3.62 -7.29 16.81
N ILE A 348 2.87 -6.96 15.75
CA ILE A 348 1.76 -5.98 15.81
C ILE A 348 0.40 -6.67 15.75
N ASP A 349 0.29 -7.80 15.06
CA ASP A 349 -0.94 -8.58 14.96
C ASP A 349 -0.60 -10.06 14.82
N SER A 350 -1.37 -10.93 15.46
CA SER A 350 -1.32 -12.37 15.23
C SER A 350 -2.69 -12.98 15.43
N ARG A 351 -3.20 -13.69 14.42
CA ARG A 351 -4.54 -14.28 14.48
C ARG A 351 -4.70 -15.51 13.59
N PRO A 352 -5.61 -16.44 13.95
CA PRO A 352 -5.99 -17.53 13.07
C PRO A 352 -6.65 -17.03 11.77
N VAL A 353 -6.35 -17.69 10.66
CA VAL A 353 -6.99 -17.49 9.36
C VAL A 353 -7.31 -18.87 8.76
N GLY A 354 -8.50 -19.39 9.05
CA GLY A 354 -8.81 -20.79 8.78
C GLY A 354 -7.96 -21.72 9.64
N GLY A 355 -7.25 -22.67 9.01
CA GLY A 355 -6.32 -23.58 9.69
C GLY A 355 -4.90 -23.03 9.88
N ASP A 356 -4.61 -21.84 9.33
CA ASP A 356 -3.30 -21.19 9.41
C ASP A 356 -3.30 -20.09 10.48
N VAL A 357 -2.11 -19.57 10.81
CA VAL A 357 -1.94 -18.34 11.61
C VAL A 357 -1.32 -17.26 10.72
N ARG A 358 -1.88 -16.04 10.76
CA ARG A 358 -1.27 -14.87 10.15
C ARG A 358 -0.66 -13.98 11.23
N SER A 359 0.61 -13.63 11.07
CA SER A 359 1.32 -12.71 11.94
C SER A 359 1.93 -11.55 11.15
N ILE A 360 1.83 -10.33 11.69
CA ILE A 360 2.37 -9.10 11.10
C ILE A 360 3.44 -8.53 12.01
N TYR A 361 4.60 -8.25 11.42
CA TYR A 361 5.74 -7.73 12.13
C TYR A 361 6.25 -6.44 11.51
N LEU A 362 6.70 -5.49 12.35
CA LEU A 362 7.40 -4.28 11.92
C LEU A 362 8.88 -4.36 12.34
N PRO A 363 9.83 -3.85 11.55
CA PRO A 363 11.22 -3.70 12.00
C PRO A 363 11.25 -2.85 13.27
N ARG A 364 11.95 -3.33 14.30
CA ARG A 364 12.22 -2.49 15.47
C ARG A 364 13.26 -1.46 15.05
N GLU A 365 12.94 -0.17 15.18
CA GLU A 365 13.94 0.88 14.99
C GLU A 365 15.14 0.56 15.90
N LYS A 366 16.34 0.50 15.33
CA LYS A 366 17.55 0.47 16.15
C LYS A 366 17.58 1.82 16.86
N GLY A 367 17.37 1.81 18.18
CA GLY A 367 17.44 3.00 19.00
C GLY A 367 18.66 3.83 18.65
N LEU A 368 18.44 5.14 18.50
CA LEU A 368 19.48 6.16 18.38
C LEU A 368 20.49 6.09 19.55
#